data_AF-A0A6A6GWD2-F1
#
_entry.id   AF-A0A6A6GWD2-F1
#
_cell.length_a   1.000
_cell.length_b   1.000
_cell.length_c   1.000
_cell.angle_alpha   90.00
_cell.angle_beta   90.00
_cell.angle_gamma   90.00
#
_symmetry.space_group_name_H-M   'P 1'
#
loop_
_entity.id
_entity.type
_entity.pdbx_description
1 polymer ?
#
loop_
_entity_poly.entity_id
_entity_poly.type
_entity_poly.pdbx_seq_one_letter_code
_entity_poly.pdbx_strand_id
1 'polypeptide(L)'
;MTSNDVDTYTEGPIRDIQSDERVALDLGGGKQEIISKSDLLGLISAEFENGKDLTSIKVHSNSADGKDTQIQLHQHIWQTSLLTGPWKAEFESIWNKYIAIISSQAIPIEELQKLPGWKESVINFLDDLSTFASNEAAQRRLGNTNNAFSLG
;
A
#
# COMPACT_ATOMS: atom_id res chain seq x y z
N MET A 1 4.82 -20.92 -17.95
CA MET A 1 5.48 -19.79 -18.63
C MET A 1 6.57 -19.31 -17.70
N THR A 2 7.84 -19.53 -18.04
CA THR A 2 8.98 -19.05 -17.27
C THR A 2 9.15 -17.57 -17.58
N SER A 3 8.87 -16.68 -16.61
CA SER A 3 9.10 -15.25 -16.82
C SER A 3 10.62 -15.02 -16.93
N ASN A 4 11.03 -14.27 -17.95
CA ASN A 4 12.42 -13.94 -18.27
C ASN A 4 12.78 -12.57 -17.67
N ASP A 5 12.01 -12.11 -16.68
CA ASP A 5 12.18 -10.80 -16.05
C ASP A 5 13.59 -10.70 -15.44
N VAL A 6 14.10 -9.48 -15.33
CA VAL A 6 15.49 -9.19 -14.96
C VAL A 6 15.51 -8.47 -13.62
N ASP A 7 16.39 -8.93 -12.75
CA ASP A 7 16.66 -8.30 -11.47
C ASP A 7 17.39 -6.97 -11.68
N THR A 8 16.85 -5.90 -11.11
CA THR A 8 17.40 -4.55 -11.29
C THR A 8 18.75 -4.35 -10.62
N TYR A 9 19.07 -5.11 -9.58
CA TYR A 9 20.33 -5.00 -8.85
C TYR A 9 21.44 -5.92 -9.37
N THR A 10 21.11 -7.18 -9.67
CA THR A 10 22.10 -8.14 -10.18
C THR A 10 22.21 -8.16 -11.70
N GLU A 11 21.32 -7.46 -12.41
CA GLU A 11 21.17 -7.47 -13.88
C GLU A 11 20.99 -8.89 -14.48
N GLY A 12 20.68 -9.88 -13.63
CA GLY A 12 20.51 -11.28 -13.97
C GLY A 12 19.03 -11.68 -14.06
N PRO A 13 18.71 -12.88 -14.58
CA PRO A 13 17.33 -13.34 -14.67
C PRO A 13 16.69 -13.51 -13.28
N ILE A 14 15.47 -13.02 -13.07
CA ILE A 14 14.69 -13.20 -11.84
C ILE A 14 14.51 -14.68 -11.49
N ARG A 15 14.48 -15.56 -12.50
CA ARG A 15 14.45 -17.01 -12.32
C ARG A 15 15.70 -17.61 -11.66
N ASP A 16 16.79 -16.85 -11.56
CA ASP A 16 18.04 -17.26 -10.94
C ASP A 16 18.18 -16.70 -9.50
N ILE A 17 17.29 -15.79 -9.08
CA ILE A 17 17.15 -15.34 -7.69
C ILE A 17 16.64 -16.50 -6.82
N GLN A 18 17.14 -16.67 -5.60
CA GLN A 18 16.61 -17.68 -4.67
C GLN A 18 15.13 -17.42 -4.36
N SER A 19 14.31 -18.46 -4.20
CA SER A 19 12.85 -18.29 -4.10
C SER A 19 12.40 -17.47 -2.88
N ASP A 20 13.22 -17.44 -1.83
CA ASP A 20 13.09 -16.64 -0.61
C ASP A 20 13.51 -15.17 -0.76
N GLU A 21 13.96 -14.78 -1.95
CA GLU A 21 14.32 -13.41 -2.33
C GLU A 21 13.37 -12.83 -3.40
N ARG A 22 12.28 -13.53 -3.78
CA ARG A 22 11.37 -13.09 -4.87
C ARG A 22 10.03 -12.61 -4.37
N VAL A 23 9.82 -11.30 -4.28
CA VAL A 23 8.53 -10.72 -3.88
C VAL A 23 7.61 -10.59 -5.07
N ALA A 24 6.40 -11.17 -4.97
CA ALA A 24 5.34 -10.98 -5.96
C ALA A 24 4.45 -9.80 -5.54
N LEU A 25 4.39 -8.77 -6.39
CA LEU A 25 3.53 -7.60 -6.23
C LEU A 25 2.24 -7.81 -7.02
N ASP A 26 1.10 -7.80 -6.34
CA ASP A 26 -0.23 -7.83 -6.95
C ASP A 26 -0.61 -6.43 -7.45
N LEU A 27 -0.68 -6.29 -8.77
CA LEU A 27 -1.08 -5.05 -9.43
C LEU A 27 -2.60 -4.95 -9.63
N GLY A 28 -3.36 -5.94 -9.17
CA GLY A 28 -4.79 -6.06 -9.39
C GLY A 28 -5.14 -6.63 -10.77
N GLY A 29 -6.38 -7.10 -10.91
CA GLY A 29 -6.89 -7.67 -12.17
C GLY A 29 -6.15 -8.94 -12.61
N GLY A 30 -5.56 -9.68 -11.66
CA GLY A 30 -4.80 -10.91 -11.93
C GLY A 30 -3.39 -10.69 -12.47
N LYS A 31 -2.88 -9.45 -12.45
CA LYS A 31 -1.52 -9.12 -12.87
C LYS A 31 -0.57 -9.13 -11.67
N GLN A 32 0.58 -9.76 -11.85
CA GLN A 32 1.62 -9.80 -10.84
C GLN A 32 2.98 -9.48 -11.46
N GLU A 33 3.82 -8.80 -10.68
CA GLU A 33 5.21 -8.52 -11.02
C GLU A 33 6.11 -9.08 -9.93
N ILE A 34 7.22 -9.69 -10.31
CA ILE A 34 8.18 -10.25 -9.35
C ILE A 34 9.37 -9.29 -9.27
N ILE A 35 9.76 -8.94 -8.05
CA ILE A 35 10.93 -8.09 -7.79
C ILE A 35 11.76 -8.71 -6.66
N SER A 36 13.08 -8.52 -6.69
CA SER A 36 13.95 -8.92 -5.60
C SER A 36 13.55 -8.24 -4.28
N LYS A 37 13.54 -9.02 -3.19
CA LYS A 37 13.27 -8.53 -1.84
C LYS A 37 14.33 -7.52 -1.39
N SER A 38 15.60 -7.79 -1.66
CA SER A 38 16.70 -6.87 -1.32
C SER A 38 16.53 -5.52 -2.01
N ASP A 39 16.11 -5.53 -3.27
CA ASP A 39 15.93 -4.34 -4.09
C ASP A 39 14.76 -3.51 -3.57
N LEU A 40 13.64 -4.18 -3.31
CA LEU A 40 12.46 -3.55 -2.73
C LEU A 40 12.76 -2.93 -1.37
N LEU A 41 13.38 -3.68 -0.46
CA LEU A 41 13.71 -3.16 0.87
C LEU A 41 14.70 -1.99 0.80
N GLY A 42 15.73 -2.10 -0.04
CA GLY A 42 16.73 -1.06 -0.22
C GLY A 42 16.12 0.23 -0.78
N LEU A 43 15.33 0.13 -1.85
CA LEU A 43 14.68 1.29 -2.46
C LEU A 43 13.65 1.92 -1.54
N ILE A 44 12.77 1.11 -0.93
CA ILE A 44 11.73 1.61 -0.02
C ILE A 44 12.36 2.33 1.16
N SER A 45 13.40 1.75 1.77
CA SER A 45 14.08 2.36 2.91
C SER A 45 14.74 3.68 2.52
N ALA A 46 15.49 3.72 1.42
CA ALA A 46 16.15 4.93 0.96
C ALA A 46 15.16 6.06 0.63
N GLU A 47 14.07 5.74 -0.05
CA GLU A 47 13.05 6.74 -0.42
C GLU A 47 12.26 7.23 0.80
N PHE A 48 11.95 6.34 1.75
CA PHE A 48 11.31 6.70 3.00
C PHE A 48 12.20 7.57 3.89
N GLU A 49 13.49 7.28 3.98
CA GLU A 49 14.48 8.10 4.69
C GLU A 49 14.64 9.49 4.07
N ASN A 50 14.46 9.60 2.74
CA ASN A 50 14.36 10.88 2.03
C ASN A 50 13.02 11.61 2.22
N GLY A 51 12.13 11.09 3.08
CA GLY A 51 10.86 11.70 3.44
C GLY A 51 9.74 11.48 2.42
N LYS A 52 9.88 10.55 1.47
CA LYS A 52 8.78 10.20 0.57
C LYS A 52 7.71 9.40 1.30
N ASP A 53 6.46 9.66 0.92
CA ASP A 53 5.31 8.86 1.35
C ASP A 53 5.43 7.43 0.81
N LEU A 54 5.26 6.42 1.67
CA LEU A 54 5.43 5.01 1.29
C LEU A 54 4.49 4.59 0.15
N THR A 55 3.30 5.20 0.06
CA THR A 55 2.31 4.89 -0.98
C THR A 55 2.58 5.60 -2.32
N SER A 56 3.58 6.48 -2.34
CA SER A 56 4.04 7.23 -3.51
C SER A 56 5.33 6.68 -4.13
N ILE A 57 6.00 5.76 -3.45
CA ILE A 57 7.26 5.16 -3.91
C ILE A 57 7.00 4.39 -5.20
N LYS A 58 7.92 4.56 -6.17
CA LYS A 58 7.86 3.89 -7.46
C LYS A 58 9.06 2.96 -7.60
N VAL A 59 8.78 1.71 -7.91
CA VAL A 59 9.78 0.66 -8.19
C VAL A 59 9.79 0.38 -9.69
N HIS A 60 10.94 0.00 -10.22
CA HIS A 60 11.09 -0.40 -11.61
C HIS A 60 11.15 -1.92 -11.68
N SER A 61 10.33 -2.51 -12.55
CA SER A 61 10.45 -3.90 -12.98
C SER A 61 10.97 -3.91 -14.41
N ASN A 62 12.10 -4.58 -14.63
CA ASN A 62 12.62 -4.81 -15.97
C ASN A 62 12.09 -6.14 -16.46
N SER A 63 11.06 -6.11 -17.32
CA SER A 63 10.61 -7.34 -17.94
C SER A 63 11.63 -7.80 -18.99
N ALA A 64 11.67 -9.11 -19.21
CA ALA A 64 12.47 -9.82 -20.21
C ALA A 64 12.56 -9.15 -21.59
N ASP A 65 11.47 -8.49 -21.97
CA ASP A 65 11.24 -7.91 -23.28
C ASP A 65 11.89 -6.50 -23.40
N GLY A 66 12.64 -6.07 -22.38
CA GLY A 66 13.25 -4.74 -22.29
C GLY A 66 12.25 -3.63 -21.96
N LYS A 67 11.04 -3.99 -21.51
CA LYS A 67 10.04 -3.02 -21.05
C LYS A 67 10.30 -2.69 -19.58
N ASP A 68 10.75 -1.46 -19.35
CA ASP A 68 10.74 -0.85 -18.03
C ASP A 68 9.28 -0.57 -17.63
N THR A 69 8.85 -1.22 -16.55
CA THR A 69 7.53 -1.01 -15.96
C THR A 69 7.70 -0.34 -14.62
N GLN A 70 7.21 0.91 -14.53
CA GLN A 70 7.18 1.64 -13.28
C GLN A 70 5.92 1.28 -12.50
N ILE A 71 6.11 0.73 -11.29
CA ILE A 71 5.04 0.31 -10.40
C ILE A 71 5.04 1.24 -9.19
N GLN A 72 3.93 1.93 -8.95
CA GLN A 72 3.76 2.69 -7.71
C GLN A 72 3.24 1.77 -6.61
N LEU A 73 3.90 1.79 -5.45
CA LEU A 73 3.57 0.99 -4.28
C LEU A 73 2.35 1.56 -3.55
N HIS A 74 1.20 1.63 -4.21
CA HIS A 74 -0.04 2.09 -3.60
C HIS A 74 -0.43 1.24 -2.37
N GLN A 75 -1.33 1.77 -1.54
CA GLN A 75 -1.82 1.08 -0.34
C GLN A 75 -2.30 -0.35 -0.63
N HIS A 76 -2.89 -0.61 -1.81
CA HIS A 76 -3.27 -1.96 -2.23
C HIS A 76 -2.07 -2.93 -2.22
N ILE A 77 -0.97 -2.57 -2.88
CA ILE A 77 0.24 -3.42 -2.97
C ILE A 77 0.82 -3.67 -1.58
N TRP A 78 0.82 -2.66 -0.71
CA TRP A 78 1.21 -2.84 0.69
C TRP A 78 0.35 -3.88 1.39
N GLN A 79 -0.97 -3.79 1.27
CA GLN A 79 -1.91 -4.66 1.97
C GLN A 79 -1.98 -6.09 1.39
N THR A 80 -1.80 -6.27 0.08
CA THR A 80 -1.96 -7.57 -0.59
C THR A 80 -0.66 -8.30 -0.84
N SER A 81 0.47 -7.59 -0.83
CA SER A 81 1.78 -8.15 -1.23
C SER A 81 2.83 -8.00 -0.13
N LEU A 82 3.06 -6.78 0.36
CA LEU A 82 4.22 -6.49 1.22
C LEU A 82 3.97 -6.78 2.71
N LEU A 83 2.75 -6.53 3.22
CA LEU A 83 2.36 -6.78 4.61
C LEU A 83 1.78 -8.18 4.82
N THR A 84 1.99 -9.07 3.86
CA THR A 84 1.50 -10.44 3.85
C THR A 84 2.60 -11.39 3.40
N GLY A 85 2.46 -12.68 3.72
CA GLY A 85 3.42 -13.68 3.27
C GLY A 85 4.74 -13.70 4.07
N PRO A 86 5.79 -14.32 3.50
CA PRO A 86 6.98 -14.73 4.26
C PRO A 86 7.88 -13.58 4.71
N TRP A 87 7.86 -12.43 4.03
CA TRP A 87 8.72 -11.26 4.34
C TRP A 87 7.97 -10.14 5.08
N LYS A 88 6.78 -10.45 5.61
CA LYS A 88 5.94 -9.47 6.30
C LYS A 88 6.72 -8.73 7.37
N ALA A 89 7.53 -9.43 8.16
CA ALA A 89 8.22 -8.85 9.31
C ALA A 89 9.17 -7.71 8.90
N GLU A 90 9.88 -7.86 7.79
CA GLU A 90 10.79 -6.86 7.26
C GLU A 90 10.06 -5.60 6.76
N PHE A 91 8.99 -5.77 5.99
CA PHE A 91 8.20 -4.65 5.46
C PHE A 91 7.34 -3.97 6.54
N GLU A 92 6.80 -4.73 7.49
CA GLU A 92 5.96 -4.22 8.58
C GLU A 92 6.73 -3.26 9.50
N SER A 93 8.03 -3.47 9.69
CA SER A 93 8.88 -2.53 10.45
C SER A 93 8.91 -1.14 9.84
N ILE A 94 9.04 -1.05 8.50
CA ILE A 94 9.04 0.23 7.77
C ILE A 94 7.65 0.84 7.79
N TRP A 95 6.62 0.03 7.54
CA TRP A 95 5.22 0.45 7.57
C TRP A 95 4.83 1.04 8.93
N ASN A 96 5.19 0.39 10.02
CA ASN A 96 4.87 0.87 11.37
C ASN A 96 5.53 2.23 11.68
N LYS A 97 6.76 2.46 11.21
CA LYS A 97 7.41 3.78 11.32
C LYS A 97 6.63 4.84 10.55
N TYR A 98 6.21 4.52 9.33
CA TYR A 98 5.37 5.41 8.52
C TYR A 98 4.04 5.73 9.19
N ILE A 99 3.34 4.71 9.71
CA ILE A 99 2.08 4.89 10.46
C ILE A 99 2.30 5.79 11.70
N ALA A 100 3.40 5.61 12.43
CA ALA A 100 3.70 6.45 13.58
C ALA A 100 3.91 7.93 13.18
N ILE A 101 4.60 8.18 12.06
CA ILE A 101 4.82 9.54 11.54
C ILE A 101 3.49 10.18 11.14
N ILE A 102 2.67 9.53 10.32
CA ILE A 102 1.40 10.11 9.88
C ILE A 102 0.43 10.28 11.05
N SER A 103 0.44 9.36 12.02
CA SER A 103 -0.40 9.45 13.22
C SER A 103 0.03 10.61 14.11
N SER A 104 1.33 10.91 14.19
CA SER A 104 1.83 12.08 14.92
C SER A 104 1.46 13.41 14.28
N GLN A 105 1.15 13.41 12.98
CA GLN A 105 0.66 14.57 12.23
C GLN A 105 -0.87 14.67 12.21
N ALA A 106 -1.57 13.61 12.62
CA ALA A 106 -3.02 13.60 12.69
C ALA A 106 -3.52 14.50 13.83
N ILE A 107 -4.66 15.16 13.60
CA ILE A 107 -5.33 15.95 14.63
C ILE A 107 -5.78 14.97 15.74
N PRO A 108 -5.39 15.20 17.01
CA PRO A 108 -5.85 14.37 18.12
C PRO A 108 -7.37 14.31 18.16
N ILE A 109 -7.93 13.16 18.56
CA ILE A 109 -9.39 12.99 18.60
C ILE A 109 -10.06 14.00 19.52
N GLU A 110 -9.37 14.46 20.56
CA GLU A 110 -9.81 15.49 21.49
C GLU A 110 -9.97 16.86 20.82
N GLU A 111 -9.15 17.17 19.81
CA GLU A 111 -9.28 18.41 19.02
C GLU A 111 -10.40 18.27 17.98
N LEU A 112 -10.58 17.08 17.39
CA LEU A 112 -11.70 16.81 16.48
C LEU A 112 -13.06 16.92 17.19
N GLN A 113 -13.13 16.49 18.46
CA GLN A 113 -14.33 16.61 19.29
C GLN A 113 -14.79 18.05 19.53
N LYS A 114 -13.89 19.02 19.37
CA LYS A 114 -14.20 20.45 19.52
C LYS A 114 -14.79 21.07 18.25
N LEU A 115 -14.76 20.36 17.12
CA LEU A 115 -15.31 20.86 15.86
C LEU A 115 -16.85 20.96 15.95
N PRO A 116 -17.45 22.06 15.49
CA PRO A 116 -18.90 22.19 15.43
C PRO A 116 -19.51 21.06 14.58
N GLY A 117 -20.52 20.38 15.12
CA GLY A 117 -21.20 19.29 14.42
C GLY A 117 -20.43 17.96 14.38
N TRP A 118 -19.31 17.83 15.11
CA TRP A 118 -18.55 16.57 15.17
C TRP A 118 -19.42 15.38 15.59
N LYS A 119 -20.19 15.55 16.67
CA LYS A 119 -21.03 14.47 17.22
C LYS A 119 -22.10 14.02 16.24
N GLU A 120 -22.78 14.97 15.60
CA GLU A 120 -23.77 14.72 14.56
C GLU A 120 -23.13 14.02 13.35
N SER A 121 -21.92 14.44 12.97
CA SER A 121 -21.18 13.82 11.86
C SER A 121 -20.81 12.37 12.16
N VAL A 122 -20.36 12.07 13.38
CA VAL A 122 -20.06 10.69 13.81
C VAL A 122 -21.33 9.83 13.84
N ILE A 123 -22.44 10.35 14.36
CA ILE A 123 -23.72 9.62 14.39
C ILE A 123 -24.19 9.31 12.97
N ASN A 124 -24.15 10.29 12.07
CA ASN A 124 -24.55 10.11 10.67
C ASN A 124 -23.65 9.09 9.97
N PHE A 125 -22.34 9.11 10.26
CA PHE A 125 -21.41 8.13 9.72
C PHE A 125 -21.71 6.71 10.20
N LEU A 126 -21.97 6.52 11.49
CA LEU A 126 -22.34 5.22 12.06
C LEU A 126 -23.67 4.71 11.50
N ASP A 127 -24.66 5.59 11.34
CA ASP A 127 -25.96 5.27 10.74
C ASP A 127 -25.80 4.85 9.27
N ASP A 128 -24.99 5.60 8.51
CA ASP A 128 -24.66 5.28 7.12
C ASP A 128 -23.97 3.92 7.00
N LEU A 129 -23.04 3.60 7.91
CA LEU A 129 -22.40 2.28 7.96
C LEU A 129 -23.41 1.17 8.23
N SER A 130 -24.33 1.39 9.18
CA SER A 130 -25.34 0.40 9.55
C SER A 130 -26.39 0.14 8.45
N THR A 131 -26.62 1.13 7.59
CA THR A 131 -27.62 1.07 6.51
C THR A 131 -27.02 0.95 5.11
N PHE A 132 -25.69 0.80 5.01
CA PHE A 132 -24.96 0.83 3.75
C PHE A 132 -25.54 -0.12 2.68
N ALA A 133 -25.91 -1.34 3.04
CA ALA A 133 -26.39 -2.33 2.08
C ALA A 133 -27.76 -1.97 1.45
N SER A 134 -28.59 -1.18 2.13
CA SER A 134 -29.98 -0.92 1.75
C SER A 134 -30.29 0.55 1.47
N ASN A 135 -29.31 1.45 1.59
CA ASN A 135 -29.51 2.89 1.46
C ASN A 135 -28.52 3.52 0.48
N GLU A 136 -28.98 3.83 -0.74
CA GLU A 136 -28.17 4.47 -1.79
C GLU A 136 -27.57 5.83 -1.36
N ALA A 137 -28.26 6.58 -0.49
CA ALA A 137 -27.75 7.85 0.00
C ALA A 137 -26.58 7.65 0.98
N ALA A 138 -26.66 6.62 1.82
CA ALA A 138 -25.55 6.20 2.69
C ALA A 138 -24.36 5.71 1.85
N GLN A 139 -24.62 4.89 0.82
CA GLN A 139 -23.58 4.43 -0.12
C GLN A 139 -22.87 5.60 -0.80
N ARG A 140 -23.62 6.60 -1.28
CA ARG A 140 -23.05 7.79 -1.92
C ARG A 140 -22.23 8.64 -0.93
N ARG A 141 -22.73 8.87 0.28
CA ARG A 141 -22.00 9.64 1.31
C ARG A 141 -20.70 8.95 1.70
N LEU A 142 -20.74 7.64 1.96
CA LEU A 142 -19.56 6.85 2.31
C LEU A 142 -18.59 6.72 1.14
N GLY A 143 -19.08 6.48 -0.08
CA GLY A 143 -18.24 6.41 -1.29
C GLY A 143 -17.54 7.72 -1.64
N ASN A 144 -18.15 8.86 -1.30
CA ASN A 144 -17.55 10.19 -1.51
C ASN A 144 -16.50 10.57 -0.45
N THR A 145 -16.24 9.72 0.55
CA THR A 145 -15.13 9.93 1.51
C THR A 145 -13.76 9.52 0.96
N ASN A 146 -13.66 9.19 -0.34
CA ASN A 146 -12.44 8.69 -1.00
C ASN A 146 -11.82 7.47 -0.29
N ASN A 147 -12.62 6.64 0.37
CA ASN A 147 -12.15 5.51 1.17
C ASN A 147 -11.14 5.90 2.27
N ALA A 148 -11.17 7.15 2.77
CA ALA A 148 -10.30 7.59 3.87
C ALA A 148 -10.49 6.74 5.15
N PHE A 149 -11.61 6.03 5.25
CA PHE A 149 -11.88 5.04 6.27
C PHE A 149 -12.29 3.73 5.58
N SER A 150 -11.32 2.84 5.33
CA SER A 150 -11.66 1.45 5.01
C SER A 150 -11.94 0.71 6.31
N LEU A 151 -13.15 0.16 6.46
CA LEU A 151 -13.40 -0.89 7.42
C LEU A 151 -12.75 -2.17 6.89
N GLY A 152 -11.50 -2.39 7.30
CA GLY A 152 -10.86 -3.71 7.28
C GLY A 152 -11.21 -4.47 8.54
#